data_AF-A0A2H6IDB9-F1
#
_entry.id   AF-A0A2H6IDB9-F1
#
_cell.length_a   1.000
_cell.length_b   1.000
_cell.length_c   1.000
_cell.angle_alpha   90.00
_cell.angle_beta   90.00
_cell.angle_gamma   90.00
#
_symmetry.space_group_name_H-M   'P 1'
#
loop_
_entity.id
_entity.type
_entity.pdbx_description
1 polymer ?
#
loop_
_entity_poly.entity_id
_entity_poly.type
_entity_poly.pdbx_seq_one_letter_code
_entity_poly.pdbx_strand_id
1 'polypeptide(L)'
;MHWLRIKKWFQNGVERLRWLASLFSERLHIELAIIKLLNNLEVLRKKREEIVLRLGERVLQLKESPSPDVFTDQEIRTILKEIEAINEEIETAKSRVSELSKLED
;
A
#
# COMPACT_ATOMS: atom_id res chain seq x y z
N MET A 1 -47.49 -21.53 24.04
CA MET A 1 -47.23 -21.55 22.57
C MET A 1 -46.39 -20.38 22.03
N HIS A 2 -46.38 -19.20 22.64
CA HIS A 2 -45.64 -18.03 22.09
C HIS A 2 -44.11 -18.09 22.27
N TRP A 3 -43.62 -18.68 23.36
CA TRP A 3 -42.18 -18.84 23.64
C TRP A 3 -41.43 -19.64 22.57
N LEU A 4 -42.04 -20.72 22.08
CA LEU A 4 -41.49 -21.56 21.00
C LEU A 4 -41.33 -20.78 19.69
N ARG A 5 -42.23 -19.83 19.40
CA ARG A 5 -42.10 -18.98 18.21
C ARG A 5 -40.93 -18.01 18.38
N ILE A 6 -40.83 -17.31 19.51
CA ILE A 6 -39.75 -16.34 19.78
C ILE A 6 -38.37 -17.03 19.68
N LYS A 7 -38.22 -18.23 20.26
CA LYS A 7 -36.99 -19.01 20.14
C LYS A 7 -36.64 -19.37 18.69
N LYS A 8 -37.65 -19.74 17.89
CA LYS A 8 -37.48 -20.08 16.47
C LYS A 8 -37.10 -18.86 15.63
N TRP A 9 -37.71 -17.70 15.90
CA TRP A 9 -37.34 -16.43 15.26
C TRP A 9 -35.90 -16.01 15.57
N PHE A 10 -35.47 -16.18 16.83
CA PHE A 10 -34.10 -15.86 17.23
C PHE A 10 -33.08 -16.81 16.60
N GLN A 11 -33.36 -18.12 16.57
CA GLN A 11 -32.52 -19.10 15.89
C GLN A 11 -32.37 -18.80 14.39
N ASN A 12 -33.49 -18.51 13.70
CA ASN A 12 -33.46 -18.12 12.30
C ASN A 12 -32.69 -16.80 12.07
N GLY A 13 -32.77 -15.85 13.02
CA GLY A 13 -32.01 -14.60 12.97
C GLY A 13 -30.50 -14.83 13.13
N VAL A 14 -30.10 -15.68 14.07
CA VAL A 14 -28.69 -16.05 14.28
C VAL A 14 -28.13 -16.82 13.07
N GLU A 15 -28.91 -17.73 12.46
CA GLU A 15 -28.50 -18.41 11.23
C GLU A 15 -28.32 -17.45 10.06
N ARG A 16 -29.19 -16.47 9.90
CA ARG A 16 -29.04 -15.43 8.87
C ARG A 16 -27.80 -14.57 9.10
N LEU A 17 -27.55 -14.16 10.34
CA LEU A 17 -26.33 -13.42 10.68
C LEU A 17 -25.07 -14.26 10.45
N ARG A 18 -25.11 -15.56 10.75
CA ARG A 18 -24.01 -16.48 10.48
C ARG A 18 -23.74 -16.63 8.99
N TRP A 19 -24.79 -16.72 8.16
CA TRP A 19 -24.68 -16.76 6.70
C TRP A 19 -24.11 -15.45 6.12
N LEU A 20 -24.56 -14.30 6.62
CA LEU A 20 -23.97 -13.00 6.26
C LEU A 20 -22.50 -12.94 6.68
N ALA A 21 -22.18 -13.34 7.90
CA ALA A 21 -20.80 -13.36 8.39
C ALA A 21 -19.90 -14.27 7.55
N SER A 22 -20.37 -15.45 7.13
CA SER A 22 -19.59 -16.32 6.24
C SER A 22 -19.31 -15.67 4.89
N LEU A 23 -20.33 -15.06 4.26
CA LEU A 23 -20.16 -14.37 2.98
C LEU A 23 -19.22 -13.16 3.06
N PHE A 24 -19.34 -12.36 4.13
CA PHE A 24 -18.49 -11.20 4.33
C PHE A 24 -17.05 -11.60 4.72
N SER A 25 -16.86 -12.67 5.49
CA SER A 25 -15.52 -13.05 5.98
C SER A 25 -14.55 -13.42 4.85
N GLU A 26 -15.05 -14.03 3.78
CA GLU A 26 -14.22 -14.46 2.65
C GLU A 26 -13.76 -13.26 1.79
N ARG A 27 -14.63 -12.28 1.54
CA ARG A 27 -14.28 -11.07 0.77
C ARG A 27 -13.47 -10.06 1.56
N LEU A 28 -13.79 -9.86 2.84
CA LEU A 28 -13.12 -8.87 3.68
C LEU A 28 -11.62 -9.14 3.81
N HIS A 29 -11.17 -10.39 3.76
CA HIS A 29 -9.75 -10.69 3.86
C HIS A 29 -8.95 -10.17 2.65
N ILE A 30 -9.51 -10.31 1.45
CA ILE A 30 -8.91 -9.84 0.20
C ILE A 30 -8.91 -8.31 0.16
N GLU A 31 -10.05 -7.68 0.45
CA GLU A 31 -10.17 -6.21 0.49
C GLU A 31 -9.22 -5.58 1.52
N LEU A 32 -9.10 -6.17 2.72
CA LEU A 32 -8.15 -5.70 3.74
C LEU A 32 -6.69 -5.88 3.30
N ALA A 33 -6.36 -6.94 2.57
CA ALA A 33 -5.03 -7.13 2.01
C ALA A 33 -4.71 -6.07 0.95
N ILE A 34 -5.67 -5.77 0.06
CA ILE A 34 -5.56 -4.71 -0.94
C ILE A 34 -5.36 -3.35 -0.27
N ILE A 35 -6.19 -2.99 0.71
CA ILE A 35 -6.07 -1.73 1.46
C ILE A 35 -4.69 -1.60 2.12
N LYS A 36 -4.19 -2.66 2.75
CA LYS A 36 -2.85 -2.65 3.35
C LYS A 36 -1.75 -2.41 2.32
N LEU A 37 -1.86 -3.02 1.14
CA LEU A 37 -0.89 -2.84 0.07
C LEU A 37 -0.96 -1.42 -0.54
N LEU A 38 -2.16 -0.87 -0.71
CA LEU A 38 -2.35 0.52 -1.16
C LEU A 38 -1.76 1.52 -0.16
N ASN A 39 -1.96 1.29 1.14
CA ASN A 39 -1.34 2.11 2.18
C ASN A 39 0.19 2.01 2.13
N ASN A 40 0.75 0.80 1.98
CA ASN A 40 2.20 0.62 1.81
C ASN A 40 2.73 1.34 0.57
N LEU A 41 1.99 1.32 -0.55
CA LEU A 41 2.32 2.07 -1.75
C LEU A 41 2.35 3.58 -1.50
N GLU A 42 1.40 4.11 -0.73
CA GLU A 42 1.38 5.54 -0.37
C GLU A 42 2.61 5.91 0.48
N VAL A 43 2.99 5.06 1.45
CA VAL A 43 4.19 5.24 2.26
C VAL A 43 5.45 5.23 1.39
N LEU A 44 5.57 4.29 0.45
CA LEU A 44 6.70 4.24 -0.49
C LEU A 44 6.76 5.47 -1.41
N ARG A 45 5.61 5.98 -1.86
CA ARG A 45 5.55 7.22 -2.64
C ARG A 45 6.04 8.42 -1.85
N LYS A 46 5.61 8.56 -0.58
CA LYS A 46 6.09 9.64 0.30
C LYS A 46 7.60 9.57 0.51
N LYS A 47 8.15 8.37 0.75
CA LYS A 47 9.62 8.18 0.82
C LYS A 47 10.32 8.59 -0.46
N ARG A 48 9.76 8.26 -1.64
CA ARG A 48 10.31 8.69 -2.93
C ARG A 48 10.34 10.22 -3.03
N GLU A 49 9.27 10.89 -2.62
CA GLU A 49 9.19 12.35 -2.62
C GLU A 49 10.26 12.99 -1.72
N GLU A 50 10.46 12.46 -0.52
CA GLU A 50 11.52 12.91 0.41
C GLU A 50 12.92 12.75 -0.19
N ILE A 51 13.20 11.63 -0.86
CA ILE A 51 14.50 11.38 -1.48
C ILE A 51 14.73 12.29 -2.68
N VAL A 52 13.69 12.58 -3.46
CA VAL A 52 13.77 13.56 -4.56
C VAL A 52 14.01 14.98 -4.04
N LEU A 53 13.40 15.35 -2.91
CA LEU A 53 13.68 16.63 -2.26
C LEU A 53 15.14 16.72 -1.81
N ARG A 54 15.68 15.69 -1.15
CA ARG A 54 17.10 15.61 -0.77
C ARG A 54 18.03 15.70 -1.99
N LEU A 55 17.66 15.05 -3.09
CA LEU A 55 18.40 15.17 -4.35
C LEU A 55 18.45 16.62 -4.83
N GLY A 56 17.29 17.29 -4.84
CA GLY A 56 17.17 18.69 -5.24
C GLY A 56 18.00 19.63 -4.37
N GLU A 57 17.95 19.45 -3.05
CA GLU A 57 18.78 20.19 -2.09
C GLU A 57 20.28 20.00 -2.37
N ARG A 58 20.71 18.76 -2.62
CA ARG A 58 22.11 18.46 -2.91
C ARG A 58 22.58 19.08 -4.23
N VAL A 59 21.73 19.06 -5.26
CA VAL A 59 22.00 19.72 -6.55
C VAL A 59 22.14 21.24 -6.38
N LEU A 60 21.29 21.86 -5.56
CA LEU A 60 21.37 23.30 -5.27
C LEU A 60 22.68 23.65 -4.54
N GLN A 61 23.12 22.84 -3.58
CA GLN A 61 24.41 23.03 -2.90
C GLN A 61 25.59 22.91 -3.86
N LEU A 62 25.54 21.97 -4.80
CA LEU A 62 26.60 21.80 -5.81
C LEU A 62 26.67 22.98 -6.77
N LYS A 63 25.54 23.63 -7.09
CA LYS A 63 25.52 24.83 -7.93
C LYS A 63 26.32 25.98 -7.32
N GLU A 64 26.38 26.07 -5.99
CA GLU A 64 27.15 27.09 -5.27
C GLU A 64 28.65 26.73 -5.16
N SER A 65 29.03 25.50 -5.57
CA SER A 65 30.41 25.01 -5.51
C SER A 65 31.23 25.44 -6.72
N PRO A 66 32.57 25.58 -6.57
CA PRO A 66 33.46 26.04 -7.63
C PRO A 66 33.58 25.08 -8.83
N SER A 67 33.19 23.80 -8.68
CA SER A 67 33.05 22.83 -9.78
C SER A 67 31.70 22.09 -9.68
N PRO A 68 30.62 22.64 -10.27
CA PRO A 68 29.29 22.06 -10.18
C PRO A 68 29.17 20.89 -11.15
N ASP A 69 29.60 19.70 -10.73
CA ASP A 69 29.33 18.45 -11.45
C ASP A 69 28.45 17.53 -10.58
N VAL A 70 27.22 17.38 -11.04
CA VAL A 70 26.15 16.62 -10.40
C VAL A 70 26.41 15.11 -10.46
N PHE A 71 27.08 14.62 -11.50
CA PHE A 71 27.26 13.19 -11.72
C PHE A 71 28.55 12.64 -11.12
N THR A 72 29.49 13.49 -10.71
CA THR A 72 30.68 13.06 -9.95
C THR A 72 30.47 13.12 -8.44
N ASP A 73 29.40 13.78 -7.97
CA ASP A 73 29.05 13.81 -6.56
C ASP A 73 28.57 12.45 -6.04
N GLN A 74 29.28 11.95 -5.02
CA GLN A 74 29.04 10.63 -4.43
C GLN A 74 27.69 10.55 -3.70
N GLU A 75 27.23 11.67 -3.11
CA GLU A 75 25.96 11.74 -2.40
C GLU A 75 24.80 11.65 -3.39
N ILE A 76 24.89 12.36 -4.52
CA ILE A 76 23.92 12.25 -5.62
C ILE A 76 23.87 10.84 -6.20
N ARG A 77 25.01 10.19 -6.44
CA ARG A 77 25.03 8.79 -6.90
C ARG A 77 24.35 7.84 -5.92
N THR A 78 24.50 8.10 -4.63
CA THR A 78 23.87 7.28 -3.58
C THR A 78 22.36 7.50 -3.56
N ILE A 79 21.92 8.75 -3.62
CA ILE A 79 20.51 9.14 -3.69
C ILE A 79 19.85 8.56 -4.95
N LEU A 80 20.52 8.56 -6.11
CA LEU A 80 20.00 7.96 -7.34
C LEU A 80 19.77 6.45 -7.21
N LYS A 81 20.69 5.73 -6.55
CA LYS A 81 20.49 4.30 -6.25
C LYS A 81 19.32 4.06 -5.29
N GLU A 82 19.14 4.93 -4.31
CA GLU A 82 17.97 4.87 -3.40
C GLU A 82 16.66 5.07 -4.15
N ILE A 83 16.62 5.99 -5.13
CA ILE A 83 15.45 6.20 -6.01
C ILE A 83 15.17 4.96 -6.86
N GLU A 84 16.19 4.35 -7.46
CA GLU A 84 16.05 3.12 -8.24
C GLU A 84 15.45 1.99 -7.38
N ALA A 85 16.01 1.75 -6.20
CA ALA A 85 15.52 0.71 -5.28
C ALA A 85 14.05 0.93 -4.88
N ILE A 86 13.67 2.17 -4.56
CA ILE A 86 12.27 2.49 -4.21
C ILE A 86 11.33 2.35 -5.41
N ASN A 87 11.78 2.68 -6.61
CA ASN A 87 10.96 2.49 -7.81
C ASN A 87 10.69 1.00 -8.05
N GLU A 88 11.69 0.13 -7.88
CA GLU A 88 11.50 -1.32 -7.97
C GLU A 88 10.52 -1.84 -6.91
N GLU A 89 10.61 -1.34 -5.68
CA GLU A 89 9.66 -1.68 -4.60
C GLU A 89 8.23 -1.23 -4.94
N ILE A 90 8.06 -0.02 -5.48
CA ILE A 90 6.76 0.51 -5.91
C ILE A 90 6.16 -0.34 -7.03
N GLU A 91 6.94 -0.69 -8.05
CA GLU A 91 6.44 -1.51 -9.16
C GLU A 91 6.08 -2.93 -8.69
N THR A 92 6.89 -3.52 -7.81
CA THR A 92 6.58 -4.81 -7.18
C THR A 92 5.27 -4.75 -6.38
N ALA A 93 5.08 -3.70 -5.58
CA ALA A 93 3.88 -3.52 -4.79
C ALA A 93 2.64 -3.27 -5.66
N LYS A 94 2.75 -2.49 -6.75
CA LYS A 94 1.67 -2.32 -7.74
C LYS A 94 1.29 -3.64 -8.40
N SER A 95 2.27 -4.46 -8.78
CA SER A 95 2.01 -5.79 -9.37
C SER A 95 1.20 -6.66 -8.43
N ARG A 96 1.57 -6.70 -7.15
CA ARG A 96 0.85 -7.47 -6.12
C ARG A 96 -0.60 -6.99 -5.93
N VAL A 97 -0.83 -5.68 -5.97
CA VAL A 97 -2.19 -5.12 -5.96
C VAL A 97 -2.97 -5.58 -7.18
N SER A 98 -2.37 -5.49 -8.38
CA SER A 98 -3.02 -5.92 -9.63
C SER A 98 -3.37 -7.41 -9.62
N GLU A 99 -2.50 -8.26 -9.08
CA GLU A 99 -2.76 -9.70 -8.93
C GLU A 99 -3.91 -9.98 -7.97
N LEU A 100 -3.97 -9.30 -6.82
CA LEU A 100 -5.04 -9.50 -5.84
C LEU A 100 -6.39 -8.97 -6.33
N SER A 101 -6.41 -7.85 -7.07
CA SER A 101 -7.63 -7.34 -7.69
C SER A 101 -8.21 -8.32 -8.74
N LYS A 102 -7.35 -9.05 -9.47
CA LYS A 102 -7.81 -10.09 -10.41
C LYS A 102 -8.36 -11.35 -9.74
N LEU A 103 -8.07 -11.55 -8.44
CA LEU A 103 -8.62 -12.66 -7.65
C LEU A 103 -9.96 -12.28 -6.97
N GLU A 104 -10.31 -10.99 -6.98
CA GLU A 104 -11.59 -10.48 -6.48
C GLU A 104 -12.73 -10.63 -7.51
N ASP A 105 -12.38 -10.61 -8.80
CA ASP A 105 -13.27 -10.82 -9.96
C ASP A 105 -13.55 -12.32 -10.23
#